data_AF-A0AAN6M904-F1
#
_entry.id   AF-A0AAN6M904-F1
#
_cell.length_a   1.000
_cell.length_b   1.000
_cell.length_c   1.000
_cell.angle_alpha   90.00
_cell.angle_beta   90.00
_cell.angle_gamma   90.00
#
_symmetry.space_group_name_H-M   'P 1'
#
loop_
_entity.id
_entity.type
_entity.pdbx_description
1 polymer ?
#
loop_
_entity_poly.entity_id
_entity_poly.type
_entity_poly.pdbx_seq_one_letter_code
_entity_poly.pdbx_strand_id
1 'polypeptide(L)'
;MHFAREDLYTDLETRIRYLHSFLDFSSRDIEALTTGSKYIKALIPALVNIVYKKLLQYDITARAFETKTTTYSGPIDVGEKLSETSPQILQRKMFLRKYLTRLCGDPSELDYWSYLSQVGHLHTGRSPSSPLHIEYMHIGLTLSFIQDVLTEAILSHPRLSMERKIALVKALSKVIWIQNDLFAKCFGGCTRLGARLGARLGTYETAGLPIGVGGGDRFRLGVRKVSDRVSSAASEATGHTGGVSPST
;
A
#
# COMPACT_ATOMS: atom_id res chain seq x y z
N MET A 1 -4.51 -26.41 17.22
CA MET A 1 -3.35 -26.08 16.37
C MET A 1 -2.29 -25.43 17.25
N HIS A 2 -1.02 -25.85 17.17
CA HIS A 2 0.07 -25.29 17.98
C HIS A 2 1.08 -24.57 17.09
N PHE A 3 1.60 -23.44 17.56
CA PHE A 3 2.64 -22.66 16.90
C PHE A 3 3.71 -22.29 17.94
N ALA A 4 4.96 -22.66 17.70
CA ALA A 4 6.05 -22.22 18.56
C ALA A 4 6.26 -20.72 18.38
N ARG A 5 6.46 -20.00 19.48
CA ARG A 5 6.65 -18.54 19.45
C ARG A 5 7.82 -18.15 18.54
N GLU A 6 8.93 -18.87 18.62
CA GLU A 6 10.15 -18.58 17.86
C GLU A 6 9.89 -18.60 16.34
N ASP A 7 9.23 -19.66 15.85
CA ASP A 7 8.93 -19.84 14.42
C ASP A 7 8.09 -18.70 13.84
N LEU A 8 7.20 -18.10 14.63
CA LEU A 8 6.41 -16.94 14.19
C LEU A 8 7.30 -15.73 13.83
N TYR A 9 8.51 -15.65 14.38
CA TYR A 9 9.47 -14.58 14.07
C TYR A 9 10.53 -15.04 13.06
N THR A 10 10.92 -16.32 13.03
CA THR A 10 12.02 -16.80 12.20
C THR A 10 11.57 -17.41 10.86
N ASP A 11 10.37 -17.99 10.79
CA ASP A 11 9.87 -18.72 9.61
C ASP A 11 8.64 -18.02 8.99
N LEU A 12 8.76 -17.63 7.72
CA LEU A 12 7.69 -16.89 7.04
C LEU A 12 6.46 -17.78 6.82
N GLU A 13 6.65 -19.03 6.40
CA GLU A 13 5.55 -19.94 6.09
C GLU A 13 4.70 -20.24 7.32
N THR A 14 5.34 -20.51 8.46
CA THR A 14 4.68 -20.73 9.75
C THR A 14 3.93 -19.50 10.23
N ARG A 15 4.50 -18.30 10.04
CA ARG A 15 3.79 -17.05 10.34
C ARG A 15 2.56 -16.86 9.45
N ILE A 16 2.67 -17.09 8.14
CA ILE A 16 1.54 -16.99 7.21
C ILE A 16 0.45 -18.01 7.56
N ARG A 17 0.82 -19.26 7.87
CA ARG A 17 -0.12 -20.29 8.32
C ARG A 17 -0.84 -19.89 9.60
N TYR A 18 -0.14 -19.29 10.55
CA TYR A 18 -0.73 -18.75 11.77
C TYR A 18 -1.72 -17.61 11.47
N LEU A 19 -1.31 -16.62 10.66
CA LEU A 19 -2.15 -15.48 10.31
C LEU A 19 -3.39 -15.90 9.52
N HIS A 20 -3.26 -16.85 8.59
CA HIS A 20 -4.38 -17.41 7.86
C HIS A 20 -5.36 -18.11 8.81
N SER A 21 -4.85 -18.93 9.72
CA SER A 21 -5.69 -19.60 10.72
C SER A 21 -6.38 -18.62 11.66
N PHE A 22 -5.71 -17.54 12.09
CA PHE A 22 -6.25 -16.58 13.04
C PHE A 22 -7.32 -15.67 12.41
N LEU A 23 -7.15 -15.30 11.14
CA LEU A 23 -8.05 -14.41 10.40
C LEU A 23 -9.15 -15.17 9.63
N ASP A 24 -9.24 -16.49 9.80
CA ASP A 24 -10.06 -17.38 8.98
C ASP A 24 -9.87 -17.11 7.48
N PHE A 25 -8.62 -16.88 7.04
CA PHE A 25 -8.31 -16.67 5.64
C PHE A 25 -8.31 -18.02 4.92
N SER A 26 -9.30 -18.22 4.06
CA SER A 26 -9.67 -19.51 3.49
C SER A 26 -9.73 -19.48 1.97
N SER A 27 -9.94 -20.64 1.33
CA SER A 27 -10.14 -20.74 -0.12
C SER A 27 -11.27 -19.83 -0.64
N ARG A 28 -12.29 -19.54 0.17
CA ARG A 28 -13.37 -18.59 -0.18
C ARG A 28 -12.86 -17.15 -0.32
N ASP A 29 -11.91 -16.75 0.53
CA ASP A 29 -11.29 -15.42 0.44
C ASP A 29 -10.41 -15.36 -0.82
N ILE A 30 -9.67 -16.43 -1.11
CA ILE A 30 -8.84 -16.55 -2.33
C ILE A 30 -9.70 -16.48 -3.59
N GLU A 31 -10.82 -17.21 -3.63
CA GLU A 31 -11.76 -17.17 -4.76
C GLU A 31 -12.35 -15.76 -4.96
N ALA A 32 -12.75 -15.11 -3.87
CA ALA A 32 -13.27 -13.73 -3.93
C ALA A 32 -12.22 -12.77 -4.50
N LEU A 33 -10.96 -12.88 -4.07
CA LEU A 33 -9.85 -12.07 -4.58
C LEU A 33 -9.55 -12.36 -6.04
N THR A 34 -9.48 -13.63 -6.43
CA THR A 34 -9.19 -14.06 -7.81
C THR A 34 -10.26 -13.56 -8.77
N THR A 35 -11.54 -13.79 -8.46
CA THR A 35 -12.66 -13.35 -9.29
C THR A 35 -12.87 -11.83 -9.26
N GLY A 36 -12.52 -11.19 -8.14
CA GLY A 36 -12.57 -9.74 -7.93
C GLY A 36 -11.39 -8.97 -8.56
N SER A 37 -10.27 -9.64 -8.85
CA SER A 37 -9.00 -9.02 -9.22
C SER A 37 -9.09 -8.07 -10.41
N LYS A 38 -9.90 -8.40 -11.43
CA LYS A 38 -10.10 -7.56 -12.61
C LYS A 38 -10.69 -6.19 -12.28
N TYR A 39 -11.58 -6.11 -11.28
CA TYR A 39 -12.20 -4.86 -10.86
C TYR A 39 -11.19 -3.99 -10.11
N ILE A 40 -10.37 -4.60 -9.25
CA ILE A 40 -9.30 -3.90 -8.52
C ILE A 40 -8.24 -3.40 -9.51
N LYS A 41 -7.80 -4.24 -10.46
CA LYS A 41 -6.81 -3.86 -11.49
C LYS A 41 -7.25 -2.66 -12.31
N ALA A 42 -8.54 -2.57 -12.64
CA ALA A 42 -9.10 -1.41 -13.35
C ALA A 42 -9.04 -0.10 -12.54
N LEU A 43 -8.99 -0.18 -11.20
CA LEU A 43 -8.88 0.99 -10.30
C LEU A 43 -7.45 1.49 -10.13
N ILE A 44 -6.45 0.62 -10.26
CA ILE A 44 -5.03 0.92 -9.95
C ILE A 44 -4.56 2.28 -10.50
N PRO A 45 -4.84 2.66 -11.76
CA PRO A 45 -4.36 3.93 -12.28
C PRO A 45 -4.84 5.15 -11.49
N ALA A 46 -6.12 5.15 -11.12
CA ALA A 46 -6.73 6.25 -10.40
C ALA A 46 -6.37 6.20 -8.90
N LEU A 47 -6.34 5.01 -8.30
CA LEU A 47 -5.91 4.80 -6.92
C LEU A 47 -4.50 5.34 -6.68
N VAL A 48 -3.54 5.05 -7.58
CA VAL A 48 -2.18 5.57 -7.47
C VAL A 48 -2.15 7.10 -7.48
N ASN A 49 -2.91 7.75 -8.35
CA ASN A 49 -2.95 9.22 -8.35
C ASN A 49 -3.52 9.76 -7.03
N ILE A 50 -4.60 9.18 -6.53
CA ILE A 50 -5.22 9.59 -5.25
C ILE A 50 -4.23 9.43 -4.08
N VAL A 51 -3.49 8.32 -4.03
CA VAL A 51 -2.46 8.09 -2.99
C VAL A 51 -1.37 9.15 -3.05
N TYR A 52 -0.81 9.46 -4.21
CA TYR A 52 0.26 10.46 -4.30
C TYR A 52 -0.24 11.88 -4.05
N LYS A 53 -1.47 12.22 -4.45
CA LYS A 53 -2.11 13.47 -4.00
C LYS A 53 -2.12 13.56 -2.48
N LYS A 54 -2.55 12.49 -1.80
CA LYS A 54 -2.62 12.45 -0.35
C LYS A 54 -1.25 12.56 0.32
N LEU A 55 -0.24 11.85 -0.20
CA LEU A 55 1.13 11.89 0.34
C LEU A 55 1.80 13.26 0.12
N LEU A 56 1.49 13.96 -0.98
CA LEU A 56 2.05 15.29 -1.25
C LEU A 56 1.33 16.43 -0.50
N GLN A 57 0.19 16.14 0.15
CA GLN A 57 -0.54 17.13 0.95
C GLN A 57 0.12 17.42 2.30
N TYR A 58 0.85 16.45 2.87
CA TYR A 58 1.53 16.62 4.15
C TYR A 58 3.03 16.77 3.92
N ASP A 59 3.61 17.80 4.52
CA ASP A 59 5.04 18.11 4.46
C ASP A 59 5.90 16.90 4.88
N ILE A 60 5.53 16.22 5.97
CA ILE A 60 6.26 15.09 6.53
C ILE A 60 6.36 13.89 5.58
N THR A 61 5.30 13.63 4.79
CA THR A 61 5.32 12.55 3.79
C THR A 61 5.88 13.02 2.46
N ALA A 62 5.67 14.28 2.07
CA ALA A 62 6.20 14.85 0.84
C ALA A 62 7.73 14.93 0.85
N ARG A 63 8.33 15.41 1.94
CA ARG A 63 9.80 15.55 2.08
C ARG A 63 10.53 14.23 1.94
N ALA A 64 9.91 13.12 2.32
CA ALA A 64 10.52 11.79 2.26
C ALA A 64 10.84 11.35 0.82
N PHE A 65 10.24 11.98 -0.20
CA PHE A 65 10.58 11.73 -1.60
C PHE A 65 11.90 12.37 -2.04
N GLU A 66 12.41 13.36 -1.29
CA GLU A 66 13.70 14.02 -1.52
C GLU A 66 14.76 13.48 -0.56
N THR A 67 14.46 13.52 0.74
CA THR A 67 15.40 13.13 1.81
C THR A 67 15.57 11.61 1.93
N LYS A 68 14.67 10.83 1.30
CA LYS A 68 14.53 9.37 1.47
C LYS A 68 14.27 8.96 2.92
N THR A 69 13.80 9.88 3.77
CA THR A 69 13.47 9.58 5.16
C THR A 69 12.41 10.49 5.77
N THR A 70 11.60 9.99 6.69
CA THR A 70 10.64 10.80 7.47
C THR A 70 11.24 11.41 8.73
N THR A 71 12.40 10.94 9.18
CA THR A 71 13.03 11.34 10.46
C THR A 71 13.99 12.53 10.33
N TYR A 72 14.25 13.01 9.11
CA TYR A 72 15.12 14.17 8.90
C TYR A 72 14.48 15.44 9.47
N SER A 73 15.21 16.13 10.33
CA SER A 73 14.80 17.37 11.03
C SER A 73 15.63 18.60 10.67
N GLY A 74 16.56 18.48 9.71
CA GLY A 74 17.39 19.60 9.27
C GLY A 74 16.65 20.55 8.31
N PRO A 75 17.31 21.66 7.92
CA PRO A 75 16.80 22.56 6.89
C PRO A 75 16.53 21.75 5.62
N ILE A 76 15.33 21.88 5.09
CA ILE A 76 14.98 21.38 3.77
C ILE A 76 15.17 22.59 2.86
N ASP A 77 16.07 22.49 1.89
CA ASP A 77 16.10 23.49 0.82
C ASP A 77 14.68 23.59 0.29
N VAL A 78 14.09 24.78 0.38
CA VAL A 78 12.73 25.06 -0.08
C VAL A 78 12.77 25.07 -1.62
N GLY A 79 13.05 23.90 -2.19
CA GLY A 79 13.02 23.65 -3.62
C GLY A 79 11.61 23.76 -4.15
N GLU A 80 11.47 23.54 -5.45
CA GLU A 80 10.16 23.50 -6.09
C GLU A 80 9.28 22.45 -5.41
N LYS A 81 8.11 22.88 -4.92
CA LYS A 81 7.14 22.01 -4.26
C LYS A 81 6.82 20.83 -5.19
N LEU A 82 7.12 19.61 -4.73
CA LEU A 82 6.83 18.41 -5.50
C LEU A 82 5.37 18.34 -5.90
N SER A 83 5.16 18.01 -7.17
CA SER A 83 3.85 17.81 -7.75
C SER A 83 3.72 16.39 -8.28
N GLU A 84 2.51 16.02 -8.65
CA GLU A 84 2.21 14.72 -9.23
C GLU A 84 2.92 14.43 -10.55
N THR A 85 3.46 15.46 -11.21
CA THR A 85 4.17 15.40 -12.49
C THR A 85 5.68 15.48 -12.33
N SER A 86 6.21 15.70 -11.12
CA SER A 86 7.65 15.68 -10.87
C SER A 86 8.23 14.30 -11.25
N PRO A 87 9.39 14.23 -11.95
CA PRO A 87 9.93 12.97 -12.46
C PRO A 87 10.09 11.87 -11.40
N GLN A 88 10.56 12.24 -10.20
CA GLN A 88 10.69 11.31 -9.07
C GLN A 88 9.34 10.77 -8.60
N ILE A 89 8.28 11.58 -8.62
CA ILE A 89 6.92 11.14 -8.25
C ILE A 89 6.35 10.21 -9.31
N LEU A 90 6.57 10.48 -10.59
CA LEU A 90 6.15 9.58 -11.68
C LEU A 90 6.81 8.20 -11.56
N GLN A 91 8.12 8.15 -11.26
CA GLN A 91 8.83 6.89 -11.02
C GLN A 91 8.24 6.13 -9.81
N ARG A 92 7.96 6.82 -8.71
CA ARG A 92 7.38 6.24 -7.50
C ARG A 92 5.94 5.75 -7.74
N LYS A 93 5.15 6.46 -8.55
CA LYS A 93 3.84 6.00 -9.04
C LYS A 93 3.95 4.67 -9.79
N MET A 94 4.98 4.48 -10.64
CA MET A 94 5.19 3.19 -11.32
C MET A 94 5.43 2.04 -10.35
N PHE A 95 6.24 2.24 -9.29
CA PHE A 95 6.46 1.23 -8.26
C PHE A 95 5.16 0.87 -7.53
N LEU A 96 4.36 1.86 -7.13
CA LEU A 96 3.08 1.61 -6.47
C LEU A 96 2.11 0.84 -7.39
N ARG A 97 2.09 1.13 -8.69
CA ARG A 97 1.27 0.38 -9.66
C ARG A 97 1.69 -1.08 -9.75
N LYS A 98 2.99 -1.36 -9.84
CA LYS A 98 3.54 -2.73 -9.84
C LYS A 98 3.13 -3.47 -8.56
N TYR A 99 3.29 -2.82 -7.42
CA TYR A 99 2.91 -3.35 -6.11
C TYR A 99 1.41 -3.66 -6.02
N LEU A 100 0.52 -2.73 -6.38
CA LEU A 100 -0.94 -2.95 -6.35
C LEU A 100 -1.38 -4.04 -7.33
N THR A 101 -0.67 -4.17 -8.45
CA THR A 101 -0.89 -5.26 -9.42
C THR A 101 -0.52 -6.60 -8.80
N ARG A 102 0.61 -6.66 -8.08
CA ARG A 102 1.05 -7.85 -7.34
C ARG A 102 0.15 -8.19 -6.16
N LEU A 103 -0.46 -7.20 -5.50
CA LEU A 103 -1.49 -7.40 -4.47
C LEU A 103 -2.69 -8.19 -5.01
N CYS A 104 -2.99 -8.07 -6.31
CA CYS A 104 -4.01 -8.83 -7.02
C CYS A 104 -3.51 -10.20 -7.55
N GLY A 105 -2.35 -10.66 -7.10
CA GLY A 105 -1.80 -11.99 -7.38
C GLY A 105 -2.47 -13.09 -6.55
N ASP A 106 -1.92 -14.31 -6.63
CA ASP A 106 -2.45 -15.47 -5.92
C ASP A 106 -1.90 -15.56 -4.48
N PRO A 107 -2.74 -15.36 -3.43
CA PRO A 107 -2.32 -15.43 -2.04
C PRO A 107 -2.16 -16.87 -1.50
N SER A 108 -2.42 -17.91 -2.30
CA SER A 108 -2.10 -19.30 -1.92
C SER A 108 -0.60 -19.60 -1.99
N GLU A 109 0.16 -18.82 -2.78
CA GLU A 109 1.58 -19.02 -3.01
C GLU A 109 2.45 -18.31 -1.97
N LEU A 110 3.46 -19.00 -1.42
CA LEU A 110 4.37 -18.38 -0.44
C LEU A 110 5.19 -17.22 -1.05
N ASP A 111 5.46 -17.28 -2.35
CA ASP A 111 6.15 -16.21 -3.10
C ASP A 111 5.33 -14.91 -3.18
N TYR A 112 4.00 -14.99 -3.05
CA TYR A 112 3.16 -13.79 -2.92
C TYR A 112 3.50 -13.07 -1.61
N TRP A 113 3.48 -13.78 -0.49
CA TRP A 113 3.75 -13.22 0.83
C TRP A 113 5.20 -12.78 1.01
N SER A 114 6.14 -13.52 0.43
CA SER A 114 7.56 -13.17 0.40
C SER A 114 7.80 -11.83 -0.29
N TYR A 115 7.14 -11.61 -1.44
CA TYR A 115 7.19 -10.32 -2.13
C TYR A 115 6.66 -9.19 -1.25
N LEU A 116 5.49 -9.36 -0.60
CA LEU A 116 4.93 -8.33 0.27
C LEU A 116 5.87 -8.06 1.45
N SER A 117 6.39 -9.09 2.12
CA SER A 117 7.36 -8.91 3.20
C SER A 117 8.60 -8.12 2.75
N GLN A 118 9.10 -8.35 1.53
CA GLN A 118 10.22 -7.58 0.98
C GLN A 118 9.90 -6.09 0.82
N VAL A 119 8.68 -5.75 0.40
CA VAL A 119 8.25 -4.35 0.30
C VAL A 119 8.32 -3.66 1.66
N GLY A 120 7.95 -4.34 2.74
CA GLY A 120 8.13 -3.84 4.11
C GLY A 120 9.60 -3.58 4.44
N HIS A 121 10.49 -4.52 4.09
CA HIS A 121 11.93 -4.37 4.30
C HIS A 121 12.53 -3.15 3.59
N LEU A 122 12.10 -2.87 2.35
CA LEU A 122 12.57 -1.71 1.57
C LEU A 122 12.32 -0.37 2.26
N HIS A 123 11.29 -0.27 3.12
CA HIS A 123 10.94 0.96 3.84
C HIS A 123 11.65 1.10 5.20
N THR A 124 12.42 0.11 5.63
CA THR A 124 13.14 0.15 6.91
C THR A 124 14.42 0.99 6.86
N GLY A 125 14.87 1.42 5.69
CA GLY A 125 16.17 2.07 5.49
C GLY A 125 17.37 1.12 5.49
N ARG A 126 17.15 -0.18 5.68
CA ARG A 126 18.21 -1.20 5.77
C ARG A 126 18.58 -1.84 4.42
N SER A 127 17.93 -1.41 3.34
CA SER A 127 18.25 -1.88 1.98
C SER A 127 19.57 -1.28 1.49
N PRO A 128 20.59 -2.09 1.15
CA PRO A 128 21.91 -1.57 0.75
C PRO A 128 21.88 -0.76 -0.55
N SER A 129 20.98 -1.08 -1.48
CA SER A 129 20.95 -0.49 -2.83
C SER A 129 20.16 0.83 -2.92
N SER A 130 19.23 1.06 -1.99
CA SER A 130 18.37 2.25 -1.99
C SER A 130 17.78 2.44 -0.60
N PRO A 131 18.53 3.04 0.33
CA PRO A 131 18.03 3.28 1.68
C PRO A 131 16.86 4.26 1.62
N LEU A 132 15.69 3.77 2.04
CA LEU A 132 14.46 4.53 2.18
C LEU A 132 13.91 4.23 3.58
N HIS A 133 13.96 5.20 4.48
CA HIS A 133 13.57 5.03 5.88
C HIS A 133 12.27 5.77 6.18
N ILE A 134 11.15 5.05 6.11
CA ILE A 134 9.83 5.59 6.40
C ILE A 134 9.34 5.01 7.72
N GLU A 135 9.01 5.85 8.68
CA GLU A 135 8.46 5.37 9.95
C GLU A 135 7.17 4.58 9.74
N TYR A 136 7.04 3.49 10.50
CA TYR A 136 5.95 2.53 10.36
C TYR A 136 4.56 3.19 10.46
N MET A 137 4.41 4.26 11.26
CA MET A 137 3.16 5.02 11.35
C MET A 137 2.68 5.50 9.98
N HIS A 138 3.55 6.11 9.16
CA HIS A 138 3.17 6.61 7.84
C HIS A 138 2.81 5.48 6.87
N ILE A 139 3.47 4.33 7.00
CA ILE A 139 3.14 3.13 6.23
C ILE A 139 1.74 2.61 6.60
N GLY A 140 1.45 2.46 7.90
CA GLY A 140 0.14 2.03 8.39
C GLY A 140 -0.98 2.97 7.95
N LEU A 141 -0.78 4.28 8.04
CA LEU A 141 -1.73 5.29 7.57
C LEU A 141 -1.97 5.18 6.06
N THR A 142 -0.92 4.96 5.27
CA THR A 142 -1.03 4.82 3.80
C THR A 142 -1.76 3.54 3.42
N LEU A 143 -1.50 2.42 4.10
CA LEU A 143 -2.23 1.15 3.89
C LEU A 143 -3.71 1.30 4.24
N SER A 144 -4.02 1.94 5.37
CA SER A 144 -5.40 2.25 5.75
C SER A 144 -6.11 3.11 4.72
N PHE A 145 -5.43 4.13 4.19
CA PHE A 145 -6.00 4.98 3.14
C PHE A 145 -6.26 4.23 1.84
N ILE A 146 -5.34 3.34 1.43
CA ILE A 146 -5.56 2.46 0.26
C ILE A 146 -6.77 1.55 0.48
N GLN A 147 -6.90 0.96 1.67
CA GLN A 147 -8.02 0.09 2.02
C GLN A 147 -9.36 0.83 1.95
N ASP A 148 -9.41 2.06 2.47
CA ASP A 148 -10.61 2.89 2.46
C ASP A 148 -11.09 3.18 1.03
N VAL A 149 -10.19 3.69 0.18
CA VAL A 149 -10.50 3.99 -1.23
C VAL A 149 -10.95 2.74 -1.99
N LEU A 150 -10.30 1.59 -1.78
CA LEU A 150 -10.69 0.33 -2.40
C LEU A 150 -12.06 -0.15 -1.91
N THR A 151 -12.34 -0.03 -0.62
CA THR A 151 -13.61 -0.41 -0.01
C THR A 151 -14.75 0.40 -0.61
N GLU A 152 -14.63 1.73 -0.63
CA GLU A 152 -15.66 2.60 -1.23
C GLU A 152 -15.87 2.26 -2.72
N ALA A 153 -14.80 2.06 -3.48
CA ALA A 153 -14.90 1.73 -4.90
C ALA A 153 -15.58 0.36 -5.15
N ILE A 154 -15.27 -0.66 -4.35
CA ILE A 154 -15.90 -1.98 -4.43
C ILE A 154 -17.39 -1.90 -4.08
N LEU A 155 -17.72 -1.25 -2.96
CA LEU A 155 -19.11 -1.09 -2.51
C LEU A 155 -19.95 -0.28 -3.51
N SER A 156 -19.33 0.69 -4.18
CA SER A 156 -19.95 1.51 -5.22
C SER A 156 -20.05 0.83 -6.60
N HIS A 157 -19.48 -0.37 -6.78
CA HIS A 157 -19.46 -1.01 -8.09
C HIS A 157 -20.88 -1.39 -8.56
N PRO A 158 -21.34 -0.94 -9.74
CA PRO A 158 -22.76 -1.02 -10.11
C PRO A 158 -23.22 -2.44 -10.50
N ARG A 159 -22.29 -3.31 -10.90
CA ARG A 159 -22.60 -4.65 -11.44
C ARG A 159 -22.19 -5.80 -10.53
N LEU A 160 -21.65 -5.53 -9.35
CA LEU A 160 -21.33 -6.58 -8.37
C LEU A 160 -22.52 -6.76 -7.44
N SER A 161 -22.93 -8.01 -7.22
CA SER A 161 -23.93 -8.33 -6.19
C SER A 161 -23.39 -7.93 -4.81
N MET A 162 -24.30 -7.66 -3.87
CA MET A 162 -23.89 -7.27 -2.52
C MET A 162 -23.08 -8.37 -1.83
N GLU A 163 -23.43 -9.64 -2.04
CA GLU A 163 -22.67 -10.79 -1.54
C GLU A 163 -21.21 -10.78 -2.03
N ARG A 164 -20.99 -10.57 -3.34
CA ARG A 164 -19.64 -10.47 -3.92
C ARG A 164 -18.86 -9.27 -3.40
N LYS A 165 -19.54 -8.13 -3.19
CA LYS A 165 -18.94 -6.93 -2.59
C LYS A 165 -18.46 -7.22 -1.17
N ILE A 166 -19.31 -7.84 -0.34
CA ILE A 166 -18.97 -8.21 1.04
C ILE A 166 -17.79 -9.18 1.05
N ALA A 167 -17.84 -10.24 0.24
CA ALA A 167 -16.77 -11.24 0.16
C ALA A 167 -15.44 -10.60 -0.24
N LEU A 168 -15.44 -9.74 -1.28
CA LEU A 168 -14.24 -9.08 -1.75
C LEU A 168 -13.66 -8.09 -0.74
N VAL A 169 -14.50 -7.28 -0.08
CA VAL A 169 -14.07 -6.33 0.96
C VAL A 169 -13.47 -7.07 2.15
N LYS A 170 -14.10 -8.16 2.62
CA LYS A 170 -13.57 -8.98 3.71
C LYS A 170 -12.22 -9.59 3.35
N ALA A 171 -12.13 -10.24 2.18
CA ALA A 171 -10.90 -10.89 1.75
C ALA A 171 -9.75 -9.88 1.56
N LEU A 172 -10.02 -8.73 0.94
CA LEU A 172 -9.03 -7.66 0.76
C LEU A 172 -8.57 -7.08 2.11
N SER A 173 -9.50 -6.88 3.05
CA SER A 173 -9.16 -6.40 4.40
C SER A 173 -8.20 -7.35 5.11
N LYS A 174 -8.44 -8.68 5.03
CA LYS A 174 -7.53 -9.67 5.60
C LYS A 174 -6.14 -9.61 4.98
N VAL A 175 -6.04 -9.51 3.64
CA VAL A 175 -4.75 -9.37 2.95
C VAL A 175 -3.99 -8.14 3.42
N ILE A 176 -4.66 -6.98 3.54
CA ILE A 176 -4.03 -5.73 3.99
C ILE A 176 -3.54 -5.86 5.44
N TRP A 177 -4.29 -6.52 6.32
CA TRP A 177 -3.87 -6.77 7.70
C TRP A 177 -2.69 -7.75 7.81
N ILE A 178 -2.70 -8.85 7.03
CA ILE A 178 -1.56 -9.78 6.98
C ILE A 178 -0.32 -9.04 6.49
N GLN A 179 -0.45 -8.23 5.44
CA GLN A 179 0.64 -7.42 4.95
C GLN A 179 1.17 -6.42 5.99
N ASN A 180 0.26 -5.72 6.68
CA ASN A 180 0.62 -4.76 7.72
C ASN A 180 1.42 -5.44 8.84
N ASP A 181 1.03 -6.65 9.24
CA ASP A 181 1.78 -7.48 10.18
C ASP A 181 3.19 -7.83 9.67
N LEU A 182 3.32 -8.26 8.41
CA LEU A 182 4.63 -8.53 7.80
C LEU A 182 5.53 -7.29 7.78
N PHE A 183 4.94 -6.12 7.55
CA PHE A 183 5.67 -4.85 7.59
C PHE A 183 6.11 -4.55 9.02
N ALA A 184 5.22 -4.63 10.00
CA ALA A 184 5.53 -4.42 11.42
C ALA A 184 6.70 -5.31 11.88
N LYS A 185 6.70 -6.58 11.48
CA LYS A 185 7.81 -7.52 11.73
C LYS A 185 9.15 -7.00 11.20
N CYS A 186 9.16 -6.40 10.00
CA CYS A 186 10.39 -5.85 9.39
C CYS A 186 10.95 -4.66 10.20
N PHE A 187 10.06 -3.80 10.70
CA PHE A 187 10.44 -2.65 11.54
C PHE A 187 10.91 -3.08 12.94
N GLY A 188 10.27 -4.09 13.53
CA GLY A 188 10.58 -4.63 14.87
C GLY A 188 11.93 -5.35 15.02
N GLY A 189 12.80 -5.36 13.99
CA GLY A 189 14.20 -5.78 14.14
C GLY A 189 14.48 -7.27 13.87
N CYS A 190 13.54 -8.04 13.30
CA CYS A 190 13.82 -9.42 12.90
C CYS A 190 14.59 -9.46 11.55
N THR A 191 15.85 -9.04 11.56
CA THR A 191 16.68 -8.79 10.36
C THR A 191 17.44 -9.99 9.79
N ARG A 192 17.32 -11.21 10.33
CA ARG A 192 18.16 -12.33 9.87
C ARG A 192 17.74 -12.99 8.55
N LEU A 193 16.54 -12.72 8.01
CA LEU A 193 16.03 -13.44 6.83
C LEU A 193 15.98 -12.64 5.51
N GLY A 194 15.95 -11.30 5.57
CA GLY A 194 15.82 -10.46 4.36
C GLY A 194 17.00 -10.53 3.38
N ALA A 195 18.19 -10.90 3.88
CA ALA A 195 19.41 -10.94 3.09
C ALA A 195 19.49 -12.11 2.08
N ARG A 196 18.72 -13.19 2.29
CA ARG A 196 18.79 -14.38 1.40
C ARG A 196 17.79 -14.34 0.23
N LEU A 197 16.65 -13.66 0.36
CA LEU A 197 15.67 -13.53 -0.73
C LEU A 197 15.96 -12.37 -1.69
N GLY A 198 16.61 -11.30 -1.23
CA GLY A 198 16.94 -10.14 -2.08
C GLY A 198 17.75 -10.50 -3.33
N ALA A 199 18.59 -11.54 -3.27
CA ALA A 199 19.40 -12.03 -4.39
C ALA A 199 18.59 -12.75 -5.48
N ARG A 200 17.41 -13.33 -5.15
CA ARG A 200 16.50 -13.92 -6.14
C ARG A 200 15.59 -12.88 -6.78
N LEU A 201 15.38 -11.73 -6.11
CA LEU A 201 14.47 -10.68 -6.57
C LEU A 201 15.09 -9.61 -7.48
N GLY A 202 16.41 -9.61 -7.65
CA GLY A 202 17.11 -8.69 -8.56
C GLY A 202 16.89 -8.94 -10.05
N THR A 203 16.13 -9.96 -10.45
CA THR A 203 15.97 -10.37 -11.86
C THR A 203 14.63 -10.01 -12.51
N TYR A 204 13.67 -9.40 -11.79
CA TYR A 204 12.36 -9.01 -12.36
C TYR A 204 12.31 -7.59 -12.91
N GLU A 205 13.47 -6.95 -13.05
CA GLU A 205 13.54 -5.58 -13.53
C GLU A 205 13.06 -5.45 -15.00
N THR A 206 12.83 -6.56 -15.70
CA THR A 206 12.43 -6.60 -17.11
C THR A 206 11.34 -7.64 -17.42
N ALA A 207 10.09 -7.38 -17.03
CA ALA A 207 8.94 -8.03 -17.68
C ALA A 207 7.78 -7.04 -17.81
N GLY A 208 7.70 -6.40 -18.98
CA GLY A 208 6.55 -5.58 -19.37
C GLY A 208 5.32 -6.47 -19.55
N LEU A 209 4.23 -6.12 -18.87
CA LEU A 209 2.91 -6.72 -19.10
C LEU A 209 2.07 -5.79 -19.98
N PRO A 210 1.31 -6.31 -20.96
CA PRO A 210 0.45 -5.51 -21.82
C PRO A 210 -0.74 -4.98 -21.03
N ILE A 211 -1.01 -3.68 -21.16
CA ILE A 211 -2.15 -3.00 -20.55
C ILE A 211 -3.37 -3.27 -21.43
N GLY A 212 -4.22 -4.21 -21.02
CA GLY A 212 -5.56 -4.39 -21.58
C GLY A 212 -6.47 -3.25 -21.13
N VAL A 213 -6.83 -2.36 -22.06
CA VAL A 213 -7.81 -1.29 -21.84
C VAL A 213 -9.21 -1.85 -22.12
N GLY A 214 -10.06 -1.94 -21.11
CA GLY A 214 -11.43 -2.39 -21.29
C GLY A 214 -12.35 -2.11 -20.11
N GLY A 215 -13.15 -1.03 -20.21
CA GLY A 215 -14.50 -0.98 -19.66
C GLY A 215 -14.74 -0.17 -18.37
N GLY A 216 -15.53 0.90 -18.50
CA GLY A 216 -16.50 1.30 -17.47
C GLY A 216 -16.46 2.76 -17.00
N ASP A 217 -16.93 3.71 -17.81
CA ASP A 217 -17.01 5.14 -17.42
C ASP A 217 -17.78 5.39 -16.12
N ARG A 218 -18.80 4.57 -15.82
CA ARG A 218 -19.58 4.67 -14.56
C ARG A 218 -18.79 4.27 -13.30
N PHE A 219 -17.76 3.43 -13.44
CA PHE A 219 -16.89 3.04 -12.34
C PHE A 219 -15.84 4.12 -12.04
N ARG A 220 -15.34 4.79 -13.08
CA ARG A 220 -14.47 5.97 -12.93
C ARG A 220 -15.16 7.15 -12.25
N LEU A 221 -16.49 7.28 -12.39
CA LEU A 221 -17.30 8.27 -11.66
C LEU A 221 -17.30 8.04 -10.15
N GLY A 222 -17.38 6.78 -9.70
CA GLY A 222 -17.25 6.44 -8.28
C GLY A 222 -15.89 6.86 -7.72
N VAL A 223 -14.81 6.58 -8.47
CA VAL A 223 -13.45 6.98 -8.07
C VAL A 223 -13.23 8.50 -8.09
N ARG A 224 -13.86 9.22 -9.03
CA ARG A 224 -13.86 10.70 -9.01
C ARG A 224 -14.48 11.23 -7.73
N LYS A 225 -15.62 10.68 -7.31
CA LYS A 225 -16.28 11.08 -6.06
C LYS A 225 -15.38 10.86 -4.83
N VAL A 226 -14.59 9.77 -4.80
CA VAL A 226 -13.56 9.55 -3.77
C VAL A 226 -12.46 10.61 -3.85
N SER A 227 -11.94 10.88 -5.05
CA SER A 227 -10.91 11.91 -5.27
C SER A 227 -11.37 13.30 -4.82
N ASP A 228 -12.62 13.66 -5.07
CA ASP A 228 -13.19 14.97 -4.72
C ASP A 228 -13.32 15.10 -3.20
N ARG A 229 -13.76 14.04 -2.50
CA ARG A 229 -13.81 13.99 -1.04
C ARG A 229 -12.43 14.06 -0.39
N VAL A 230 -11.45 13.34 -0.93
CA VAL A 230 -10.06 13.39 -0.46
C VAL A 230 -9.49 14.80 -0.59
N SER A 231 -9.87 15.52 -1.64
CA SER A 231 -9.47 16.92 -1.84
C SER A 231 -10.18 17.85 -0.84
N SER A 232 -11.47 17.64 -0.57
CA SER A 232 -12.26 18.42 0.40
C SER A 232 -11.76 18.26 1.83
N ALA A 233 -11.56 17.02 2.29
CA ALA A 233 -11.07 16.74 3.65
C ALA A 233 -9.65 17.28 3.88
N ALA A 234 -8.84 17.39 2.81
CA ALA A 234 -7.52 18.00 2.90
C ALA A 234 -7.60 19.52 3.12
N SER A 235 -8.48 20.21 2.41
CA SER A 235 -8.71 21.65 2.58
C SER A 235 -9.14 22.00 4.01
N GLU A 236 -10.01 21.18 4.61
CA GLU A 236 -10.48 21.33 6.00
C GLU A 236 -9.34 21.14 7.02
N ALA A 237 -8.48 20.13 6.82
CA ALA A 237 -7.35 19.85 7.72
C ALA A 237 -6.26 20.94 7.66
N THR A 238 -6.00 21.52 6.49
CA THR A 238 -5.04 22.63 6.33
C THR A 238 -5.58 23.99 6.80
N GLY A 239 -6.90 24.13 6.96
CA GLY A 239 -7.54 25.36 7.41
C GLY A 239 -7.48 25.59 8.92
N HIS A 240 -7.11 24.59 9.72
CA HIS A 240 -7.14 24.66 11.19
C HIS A 240 -5.85 25.22 11.84
N THR A 241 -4.86 25.66 11.07
CA THR A 241 -3.59 26.22 11.60
C THR A 241 -3.52 27.75 11.57
N GLY A 242 -4.63 28.47 11.32
CA GLY A 242 -4.65 29.93 11.25
C GLY A 242 -5.54 30.57 12.31
N GLY A 243 -5.00 30.89 13.48
CA GLY A 243 -5.73 31.76 14.42
C GLY A 243 -5.32 31.67 15.89
N VAL A 244 -4.06 31.99 16.22
CA VAL A 244 -3.76 32.56 17.53
C VAL A 244 -2.93 33.82 17.29
N SER A 245 -3.61 34.97 17.25
CA SER A 245 -2.95 36.26 17.36
C SER A 245 -2.41 36.43 18.78
N PRO A 246 -1.18 36.94 18.98
CA PRO A 246 -0.71 37.28 20.32
C PRO A 246 -1.42 38.56 20.77
N SER A 247 -2.22 38.46 21.83
CA SER A 247 -2.70 39.63 22.56
C SER A 247 -1.53 40.25 23.32
N THR A 248 -1.24 41.51 23.01
CA THR A 248 -0.46 42.46 23.81
C THR A 248 -1.07 42.67 25.20
#